data_AF-A0A3R7F068-F1
#
_entry.id   AF-A0A3R7F068-F1
#
_cell.length_a   1.000
_cell.length_b   1.000
_cell.length_c   1.000
_cell.angle_alpha   90.00
_cell.angle_beta   90.00
_cell.angle_gamma   90.00
#
_symmetry.space_group_name_H-M   'P 1'
#
loop_
_entity.id
_entity.type
_entity.pdbx_description
1 polymer ?
#
loop_
_entity_poly.entity_id
_entity_poly.type
_entity_poly.pdbx_seq_one_letter_code
_entity_poly.pdbx_strand_id
1 'polypeptide(L)'
;MYMGLDVHKKLSYYSMVDGEGTEVKKGRFPTTCEGLDEFANELPEGAKVAIEASTSGIFAYEYLDEGGIEVHLAHPVYVKPFAKKHVKTDKVDAR
;
A
#
# COMPACT_ATOMS: atom_id res chain seq x y z
N MET A 1 2.87 2.34 -12.21
CA MET A 1 2.27 2.98 -11.02
C MET A 1 2.57 2.09 -9.82
N TYR A 2 2.88 2.67 -8.67
CA TYR A 2 3.14 1.91 -7.45
C TYR A 2 2.10 2.24 -6.39
N MET A 3 1.66 1.23 -5.65
CA MET A 3 0.65 1.34 -4.60
C MET A 3 1.22 0.82 -3.30
N GLY A 4 1.15 1.61 -2.23
CA GLY A 4 1.37 1.12 -0.87
C GLY A 4 0.03 0.86 -0.20
N LEU A 5 -0.17 -0.33 0.36
CA LEU A 5 -1.40 -0.73 1.02
C LEU A 5 -1.11 -1.14 2.47
N ASP A 6 -1.67 -0.36 3.41
CA ASP A 6 -1.62 -0.61 4.86
C ASP A 6 -2.94 -1.25 5.31
N VAL A 7 -2.88 -2.55 5.60
CA VAL A 7 -4.04 -3.40 5.81
C VAL A 7 -4.31 -3.60 7.30
N HIS A 8 -5.43 -3.06 7.78
CA HIS A 8 -5.94 -3.34 9.13
C HIS A 8 -7.17 -4.23 9.10
N LYS A 9 -7.59 -4.74 10.26
CA LYS A 9 -8.69 -5.70 10.37
C LYS A 9 -10.04 -5.22 9.81
N LYS A 10 -10.32 -3.92 9.81
CA LYS A 10 -11.61 -3.36 9.38
C LYS A 10 -11.51 -2.41 8.21
N LEU A 11 -10.41 -1.67 8.11
CA LEU A 11 -10.23 -0.60 7.15
C LEU A 11 -8.80 -0.62 6.66
N SER A 12 -8.62 -0.64 5.35
CA SER A 12 -7.32 -0.57 4.70
C SER A 12 -7.10 0.82 4.12
N TYR A 13 -5.85 1.26 4.09
CA TYR A 13 -5.45 2.56 3.56
C TYR A 13 -4.48 2.34 2.42
N TYR A 14 -4.64 3.11 1.34
CA TYR A 14 -3.72 3.05 0.21
C TYR A 14 -3.15 4.42 -0.14
N SER A 15 -1.94 4.43 -0.68
CA SER A 15 -1.34 5.57 -1.38
C SER A 15 -0.78 5.10 -2.72
N MET A 16 -1.06 5.87 -3.76
CA MET A 16 -0.66 5.65 -5.14
C MET A 16 0.41 6.67 -5.50
N VAL A 17 1.55 6.19 -5.99
CA VAL A 17 2.66 7.02 -6.43
C VAL A 17 3.05 6.70 -7.87
N ASP A 18 3.49 7.71 -8.60
CA ASP A 18 4.02 7.54 -9.95
C ASP A 18 5.47 7.01 -9.96
N GLY A 19 6.09 6.96 -11.13
CA GLY A 19 7.48 6.50 -11.30
C GLY A 19 8.53 7.43 -10.67
N GLU A 20 8.18 8.68 -10.40
CA GLU A 20 9.06 9.67 -9.76
C GLU A 20 8.86 9.71 -8.23
N GLY A 21 7.90 8.94 -7.71
CA GLY A 21 7.57 8.89 -6.29
C GLY A 21 6.61 10.00 -5.85
N THR A 22 5.95 10.69 -6.77
CA THR A 22 4.95 11.71 -6.45
C THR A 22 3.63 11.06 -6.08
N GLU A 23 3.04 11.45 -4.94
CA GLU A 23 1.70 10.97 -4.53
C GLU A 23 0.63 11.49 -5.50
N VAL A 24 -0.03 10.56 -6.18
CA VAL A 24 -1.09 10.83 -7.17
C VAL A 24 -2.47 10.71 -6.54
N LYS A 25 -2.65 9.73 -5.66
CA LYS A 25 -3.94 9.46 -4.99
C LYS A 25 -3.69 8.78 -3.66
N LYS A 26 -4.57 9.01 -2.70
CA LYS A 26 -4.66 8.20 -1.48
C LYS A 26 -6.11 8.00 -1.10
N GLY A 27 -6.39 6.92 -0.39
CA GLY A 27 -7.74 6.56 -0.02
C GLY A 27 -7.78 5.48 1.05
N ARG A 28 -9.00 5.03 1.33
CA ARG A 28 -9.27 3.96 2.28
C ARG A 28 -10.51 3.19 1.86
N PHE A 29 -10.56 1.91 2.18
CA PHE A 29 -11.68 1.04 1.88
C PHE A 29 -11.86 -0.02 2.98
N PRO A 30 -13.06 -0.59 3.16
CA PRO A 30 -13.28 -1.68 4.11
C PRO A 30 -12.41 -2.89 3.79
N THR A 31 -11.82 -3.52 4.81
CA THR A 31 -11.05 -4.75 4.61
C THR A 31 -11.99 -5.95 4.46
N THR A 32 -12.65 -6.03 3.31
CA THR A 32 -13.53 -7.13 2.88
C THR A 32 -13.18 -7.52 1.44
N CYS A 33 -13.69 -8.67 0.97
CA CYS A 33 -13.48 -9.11 -0.40
C CYS A 33 -14.00 -8.06 -1.40
N GLU A 34 -15.20 -7.51 -1.17
CA GLU A 34 -15.80 -6.48 -2.03
C GLU A 34 -14.96 -5.20 -2.04
N GLY A 35 -14.42 -4.80 -0.88
CA GLY A 35 -13.54 -3.63 -0.81
C GLY A 35 -12.22 -3.85 -1.55
N LEU A 36 -11.68 -5.07 -1.52
CA LEU A 36 -10.50 -5.45 -2.29
C LEU A 36 -10.79 -5.52 -3.79
N ASP A 37 -11.97 -6.00 -4.20
CA ASP A 37 -12.41 -6.00 -5.60
C ASP A 37 -12.54 -4.57 -6.13
N GLU A 38 -13.21 -3.68 -5.38
CA GLU A 38 -13.34 -2.26 -5.75
C GLU A 38 -11.95 -1.63 -5.87
N PHE A 39 -11.07 -1.86 -4.90
CA PHE A 39 -9.69 -1.38 -4.95
C PHE A 39 -8.94 -1.91 -6.18
N ALA A 40 -9.05 -3.20 -6.49
CA ALA A 40 -8.38 -3.82 -7.63
C ALA A 40 -8.87 -3.26 -8.97
N ASN A 41 -10.18 -2.97 -9.09
CA ASN A 41 -10.76 -2.36 -10.28
C ASN A 41 -10.31 -0.89 -10.48
N GLU A 42 -9.90 -0.19 -9.43
CA GLU A 42 -9.34 1.15 -9.53
C GLU A 42 -7.85 1.15 -9.93
N LEU A 43 -7.19 -0.01 -9.97
CA LEU A 43 -5.77 -0.10 -10.32
C LEU A 43 -5.56 0.13 -11.83
N PRO A 44 -4.63 1.01 -12.22
CA PRO A 44 -4.22 1.09 -13.61
C PRO A 44 -3.49 -0.20 -14.03
N GLU A 45 -3.56 -0.53 -15.31
CA GLU A 45 -2.90 -1.71 -15.88
C GLU A 45 -1.39 -1.71 -15.53
N GLY A 46 -0.89 -2.86 -15.06
CA GLY A 46 0.50 -3.03 -14.63
C GLY A 46 0.88 -2.30 -13.33
N ALA A 47 -0.10 -1.89 -12.51
CA ALA A 47 0.19 -1.39 -11.17
C ALA A 47 0.81 -2.49 -10.28
N LYS A 48 1.78 -2.08 -9.46
CA LYS A 48 2.41 -2.94 -8.44
C LYS A 48 1.95 -2.53 -7.06
N VAL A 49 1.48 -3.47 -6.25
CA VAL A 49 1.00 -3.23 -4.89
C VAL A 49 2.04 -3.74 -3.89
N ALA A 50 2.37 -2.93 -2.90
CA ALA A 50 3.23 -3.30 -1.78
C ALA A 50 2.40 -3.34 -0.49
N ILE A 51 2.45 -4.45 0.24
CA ILE A 51 1.71 -4.67 1.50
C ILE A 51 2.71 -4.90 2.64
N GLU A 52 2.57 -4.21 3.77
CA GLU A 52 3.36 -4.56 4.97
C GLU A 52 2.91 -5.92 5.52
N ALA A 53 3.86 -6.84 5.70
CA ALA A 53 3.53 -8.18 6.18
C ALA A 53 2.92 -8.15 7.60
N SER A 54 1.66 -8.55 7.69
CA SER A 54 0.86 -8.68 8.91
C SER A 54 -0.20 -9.77 8.69
N THR A 55 -0.89 -10.22 9.74
CA THR A 55 -1.96 -11.22 9.58
C THR A 55 -3.05 -10.75 8.63
N SER A 56 -3.48 -9.48 8.73
CA SER A 56 -4.48 -8.91 7.82
C SER A 56 -3.89 -8.68 6.43
N GLY A 57 -2.61 -8.30 6.35
CA GLY A 57 -1.89 -8.12 5.09
C GLY A 57 -1.74 -9.40 4.28
N ILE A 58 -1.58 -10.56 4.93
CA ILE A 58 -1.54 -11.87 4.25
C ILE A 58 -2.89 -12.16 3.57
N PHE A 59 -4.01 -11.92 4.26
CA PHE A 59 -5.34 -12.08 3.67
C PHE A 59 -5.51 -11.23 2.40
N ALA A 60 -5.15 -9.94 2.47
CA ALA A 60 -5.25 -9.05 1.31
C ALA A 60 -4.25 -9.44 0.19
N TYR A 61 -3.06 -9.91 0.54
CA TYR A 61 -2.08 -10.41 -0.40
C TYR A 61 -2.62 -11.61 -1.19
N GLU A 62 -3.08 -12.65 -0.49
CA GLU A 62 -3.58 -13.87 -1.12
C GLU A 62 -4.77 -13.55 -2.05
N TYR A 63 -5.73 -12.76 -1.57
CA TYR A 63 -6.92 -12.39 -2.35
C TYR A 63 -6.58 -11.61 -3.64
N LEU A 64 -5.66 -10.64 -3.56
CA LEU A 64 -5.27 -9.83 -4.71
C LEU A 64 -4.36 -10.60 -5.68
N ASP A 65 -3.47 -11.47 -5.17
CA ASP A 65 -2.59 -12.32 -5.98
C ASP A 65 -3.41 -13.36 -6.77
N GLU A 66 -4.41 -13.99 -6.14
CA GLU A 66 -5.37 -14.86 -6.83
C GLU A 66 -6.18 -14.11 -7.91
N GLY A 67 -6.42 -12.81 -7.71
CA GLY A 67 -7.03 -11.91 -8.69
C GLY A 67 -6.10 -11.48 -9.84
N GLY A 68 -4.83 -11.93 -9.85
CA GLY A 68 -3.85 -11.61 -10.89
C GLY A 68 -3.18 -10.25 -10.73
N ILE A 69 -3.31 -9.61 -9.57
CA ILE A 69 -2.62 -8.34 -9.28
C ILE A 69 -1.18 -8.64 -8.88
N GLU A 70 -0.22 -7.85 -9.37
CA GLU A 70 1.18 -7.98 -8.95
C GLU A 70 1.37 -7.40 -7.54
N VAL A 71 1.36 -8.26 -6.52
CA VAL A 71 1.51 -7.87 -5.11
C VAL A 71 2.85 -8.31 -4.53
N HIS A 72 3.48 -7.42 -3.76
CA HIS A 72 4.75 -7.62 -3.09
C HIS A 72 4.58 -7.46 -1.58
N LEU A 73 4.89 -8.50 -0.81
CA LEU A 73 4.92 -8.41 0.66
C LEU A 73 6.22 -7.77 1.14
N ALA A 74 6.11 -6.61 1.75
CA ALA A 74 7.22 -5.88 2.34
C ALA A 74 7.44 -6.34 3.78
N HIS A 75 8.64 -6.84 4.07
CA HIS A 75 8.96 -7.35 5.39
C HIS A 75 9.07 -6.19 6.42
N PRO A 76 8.31 -6.22 7.52
CA PRO A 76 8.11 -5.07 8.43
C PRO A 76 9.41 -4.57 9.07
N VAL A 77 10.38 -5.47 9.28
CA VAL A 77 11.72 -5.12 9.80
C VAL A 77 12.48 -4.17 8.89
N TYR A 78 12.25 -4.20 7.57
CA TYR A 78 12.93 -3.33 6.62
C TYR A 78 12.11 -2.08 6.28
N VAL A 79 10.78 -2.18 6.29
CA VAL A 79 9.87 -1.06 6.02
C VAL A 79 10.01 0.03 7.08
N LYS A 80 9.96 -0.31 8.37
CA LYS A 80 9.95 0.69 9.45
C LYS A 80 11.25 1.52 9.53
N PRO A 81 12.45 0.93 9.46
CA PRO A 81 13.69 1.71 9.43
C PRO A 81 13.83 2.53 8.15
N PHE A 82 13.38 2.03 7.00
CA PHE A 82 13.40 2.78 5.74
C PHE A 82 12.47 3.99 5.81
N ALA A 83 11.22 3.79 6.23
CA ALA A 83 10.27 4.86 6.46
C ALA A 83 10.81 5.89 7.46
N LYS A 84 11.42 5.49 8.57
CA LYS A 84 12.03 6.45 9.52
C LYS A 84 13.18 7.27 8.93
N LYS A 85 13.97 6.69 8.00
CA LYS A 85 15.07 7.39 7.33
C LYS A 85 14.57 8.32 6.21
N HIS A 86 13.44 8.01 5.60
CA HIS A 86 12.88 8.72 4.44
C HIS A 86 11.61 9.54 4.75
N VAL A 87 11.07 9.45 5.97
CA VAL A 87 10.07 10.39 6.49
C VAL A 87 10.75 11.75 6.56
N LYS A 88 10.33 12.60 5.61
CA LYS A 88 10.59 14.02 5.50
C LYS A 88 10.97 14.68 6.83
N THR A 89 12.22 15.12 6.92
CA THR A 89 12.69 16.24 7.74
C THR A 89 12.09 17.57 7.27
N ASP A 90 10.76 17.70 7.21
CA ASP A 90 10.06 18.96 6.85
C ASP A 90 9.70 19.80 8.10
N LYS A 91 10.20 19.40 9.28
CA LYS A 91 10.04 20.15 10.54
C LYS A 91 11.34 20.49 11.25
N VAL A 92 12.47 20.32 10.56
CA VAL A 92 13.79 20.77 11.06
C VAL A 92 14.52 21.54 9.96
N ASP A 93 13.87 22.57 9.41
CA ASP A 93 14.56 23.77 8.87
C ASP A 93 13.63 25.01 8.84
N ALA A 94 12.66 25.07 9.75
CA ALA A 94 12.03 26.35 10.10
C ALA A 94 12.73 26.84 11.37
N ARG A 95 13.48 27.92 11.19
CA ARG A 95 14.20 28.67 12.21
C ARG A 95 13.32 29.10 13.39
#